data_AF-A0A225W5Y1-F1
#
_entry.id   AF-A0A225W5Y1-F1
#
_cell.length_a   1.000
_cell.length_b   1.000
_cell.length_c   1.000
_cell.angle_alpha   90.00
_cell.angle_beta   90.00
_cell.angle_gamma   90.00
#
_symmetry.space_group_name_H-M   'P 1'
#
loop_
_entity.id
_entity.type
_entity.pdbx_description
1 polymer ?
#
loop_
_entity_poly.entity_id
_entity_poly.type
_entity_poly.pdbx_seq_one_letter_code
_entity_poly.pdbx_strand_id
1 'polypeptide(L)'
;MDEEEYGELREHFEKGPGLDEIDERGYSIKAGTHRIWKGERDLKKVTEGTDTDSALILQRILLHTLNIERKVREMLANGGVDPDDNENEPEESSNVN
;
A
#
# COMPACT_ATOMS: atom_id res chain seq x y z
N MET A 1 3.08 -3.51 15.49
CA MET A 1 4.08 -2.72 14.77
C MET A 1 4.10 -1.33 15.30
N ASP A 2 5.18 -1.03 16.01
CA ASP A 2 5.57 0.34 16.32
C ASP A 2 6.30 0.96 15.11
N GLU A 3 6.64 2.24 15.23
CA GLU A 3 7.28 3.01 14.15
C GLU A 3 8.66 2.46 13.75
N GLU A 4 9.37 1.84 14.71
CA GLU A 4 10.66 1.20 14.49
C GLU A 4 10.52 -0.04 13.59
N GLU A 5 9.56 -0.92 13.90
CA GLU A 5 9.27 -2.11 13.10
C GLU A 5 8.83 -1.75 11.66
N TYR A 6 8.05 -0.67 11.49
CA TYR A 6 7.70 -0.16 10.16
C TYR A 6 8.91 0.41 9.40
N GLY A 7 9.81 1.09 10.11
CA GLY A 7 11.04 1.64 9.54
C GLY A 7 11.96 0.55 8.99
N GLU A 8 12.19 -0.50 9.78
CA GLU A 8 12.97 -1.67 9.38
C GLU A 8 12.35 -2.38 8.17
N LEU A 9 11.04 -2.60 8.19
CA LEU A 9 10.33 -3.24 7.09
C LEU A 9 10.45 -2.43 5.80
N ARG A 10 10.29 -1.10 5.91
CA ARG A 10 10.44 -0.20 4.75
C ARG A 10 11.85 -0.26 4.19
N GLU A 11 12.87 -0.19 5.03
CA GLU A 11 14.27 -0.25 4.59
C GLU A 11 14.58 -1.58 3.88
N HIS A 12 14.09 -2.70 4.42
CA HIS A 12 14.26 -4.03 3.85
C HIS A 12 13.74 -4.13 2.42
N PHE A 13 12.58 -3.55 2.13
CA PHE A 13 11.98 -3.60 0.79
C PHE A 13 12.43 -2.48 -0.14
N GLU A 14 12.65 -1.27 0.36
CA GLU A 14 12.99 -0.10 -0.47
C GLU A 14 14.45 -0.12 -0.91
N LYS A 15 15.36 -0.55 -0.01
CA LYS A 15 16.82 -0.51 -0.23
C LYS A 15 17.52 -1.85 -0.01
N GLY A 16 16.90 -2.73 0.78
CA GLY A 16 17.43 -4.04 1.12
C GLY A 16 17.06 -5.14 0.11
N PRO A 17 17.27 -6.40 0.51
CA PRO A 17 17.06 -7.57 -0.34
C PRO A 17 15.61 -8.04 -0.42
N GLY A 18 14.65 -7.37 0.25
CA GLY A 18 13.30 -7.91 0.41
C GLY A 18 12.55 -8.22 -0.89
N LEU A 19 12.77 -7.43 -1.95
CA LEU A 19 12.19 -7.75 -3.26
C LEU A 19 12.96 -8.86 -4.01
N ASP A 20 14.26 -9.01 -3.75
CA ASP A 20 15.06 -10.12 -4.30
C ASP A 20 14.66 -11.45 -3.66
N GLU A 21 14.44 -11.47 -2.35
CA GLU A 21 13.96 -12.66 -1.62
C GLU A 21 12.59 -13.15 -2.13
N ILE A 22 11.73 -12.24 -2.61
CA ILE A 22 10.44 -12.61 -3.20
C ILE A 22 10.63 -13.20 -4.61
N ASP A 23 11.55 -12.65 -5.40
CA ASP A 23 11.89 -13.18 -6.73
C ASP A 23 12.53 -14.57 -6.62
N GLU A 24 13.41 -14.80 -5.64
CA GLU A 24 14.00 -16.10 -5.33
C GLU A 24 12.95 -17.16 -4.94
N ARG A 25 11.79 -16.73 -4.43
CA ARG A 25 10.64 -17.61 -4.13
C ARG A 25 9.76 -17.87 -5.35
N GLY A 26 10.10 -17.33 -6.52
CA GLY A 26 9.42 -17.55 -7.78
C GLY A 26 8.41 -16.46 -8.17
N TYR A 27 8.41 -15.29 -7.50
CA TYR A 27 7.50 -14.19 -7.81
C TYR A 27 8.24 -12.98 -8.35
N SER A 28 8.20 -12.79 -9.67
CA SER A 28 8.88 -11.69 -10.36
C SER A 28 8.09 -10.37 -10.28
N ILE A 29 8.03 -9.80 -9.06
CA ILE A 29 7.31 -8.55 -8.79
C ILE A 29 8.21 -7.31 -8.70
N LYS A 30 9.54 -7.49 -8.56
CA LYS A 30 10.48 -6.39 -8.25
C LYS A 30 10.37 -5.21 -9.22
N ALA A 31 10.40 -5.47 -10.52
CA ALA A 31 10.29 -4.43 -11.54
C ALA A 31 8.93 -3.70 -11.49
N GLY A 32 7.82 -4.44 -11.35
CA GLY A 32 6.49 -3.88 -11.25
C GLY A 32 6.30 -3.02 -9.99
N THR A 33 6.81 -3.47 -8.85
CA THR A 33 6.80 -2.72 -7.59
C THR A 33 7.54 -1.39 -7.74
N HIS A 34 8.73 -1.39 -8.35
CA HIS A 34 9.46 -0.14 -8.61
C HIS A 34 8.73 0.80 -9.59
N ARG A 35 8.01 0.27 -10.59
CA ARG A 35 7.17 1.10 -11.48
C ARG A 35 6.07 1.81 -10.68
N ILE A 36 5.39 1.09 -9.77
CA ILE A 36 4.37 1.68 -8.89
C ILE A 36 4.98 2.79 -8.02
N TRP A 37 6.12 2.55 -7.36
CA TRP A 37 6.78 3.57 -6.53
C TRP A 37 7.20 4.82 -7.32
N LYS A 38 7.54 4.67 -8.60
CA LYS A 38 7.86 5.78 -9.51
C LYS A 38 6.65 6.51 -10.10
N GLY A 39 5.43 6.09 -9.76
CA GLY A 39 4.20 6.76 -10.19
C GLY A 39 3.44 6.09 -11.34
N GLU A 40 3.85 4.92 -11.83
CA GLU A 40 3.07 4.21 -12.85
C GLU A 40 1.76 3.68 -12.25
N ARG A 41 0.63 3.94 -12.94
CA ARG A 41 -0.71 3.55 -12.50
C ARG A 41 -1.47 2.75 -13.56
N ASP A 42 -0.88 2.54 -14.74
CA ASP A 42 -1.38 1.62 -15.75
C ASP A 42 -1.04 0.17 -15.37
N LEU A 43 -2.06 -0.61 -15.05
CA LEU A 43 -1.91 -2.01 -14.66
C LEU A 43 -1.17 -2.84 -15.72
N LYS A 44 -1.42 -2.60 -17.01
CA LYS A 44 -0.79 -3.36 -18.10
C LYS A 44 0.72 -3.12 -18.12
N LYS A 45 1.15 -1.88 -17.89
CA LYS A 45 2.57 -1.54 -17.78
C LYS A 45 3.19 -2.05 -16.49
N VAL A 46 2.45 -2.08 -15.39
CA VAL A 46 2.95 -2.63 -14.13
C VAL A 46 3.25 -4.12 -14.24
N THR A 47 2.37 -4.90 -14.89
CA THR A 47 2.48 -6.37 -14.99
C THR A 47 3.18 -6.86 -16.27
N GLU A 48 3.75 -5.96 -17.06
CA GLU A 48 4.42 -6.33 -18.30
C GLU A 48 5.64 -7.23 -18.03
N GLY A 49 5.65 -8.42 -18.63
CA GLY A 49 6.74 -9.39 -18.54
C GLY A 49 6.68 -10.32 -17.33
N THR A 50 5.61 -10.27 -16.53
CA THR A 50 5.42 -11.14 -15.37
C THR A 50 4.47 -12.30 -15.68
N ASP A 51 4.61 -13.41 -14.96
CA ASP A 51 3.64 -14.50 -14.98
C ASP A 51 2.31 -14.09 -14.32
N THR A 52 1.30 -14.96 -14.40
CA THR A 52 -0.04 -14.72 -13.87
C THR A 52 -0.05 -14.46 -12.36
N ASP A 53 0.70 -15.23 -11.58
CA ASP A 53 0.67 -15.13 -10.12
C ASP A 53 1.34 -13.83 -9.68
N SER A 54 2.50 -13.50 -10.26
CA SER A 54 3.17 -12.21 -10.05
C SER A 54 2.30 -11.03 -10.50
N ALA A 55 1.58 -11.16 -11.61
CA ALA A 55 0.66 -10.13 -12.08
C ALA A 55 -0.49 -9.87 -11.10
N LEU A 56 -1.03 -10.92 -10.46
CA LEU A 56 -2.08 -10.79 -9.43
C LEU A 56 -1.56 -10.08 -8.18
N ILE A 57 -0.33 -10.39 -7.74
CA ILE A 57 0.31 -9.70 -6.61
C ILE A 57 0.48 -8.21 -6.93
N LEU A 58 1.02 -7.90 -8.11
CA LEU A 58 1.22 -6.53 -8.57
C LEU A 58 -0.09 -5.75 -8.71
N GLN A 59 -1.15 -6.39 -9.21
CA GLN A 59 -2.49 -5.81 -9.24
C GLN A 59 -2.96 -5.42 -7.82
N ARG A 60 -2.74 -6.30 -6.84
CA ARG A 60 -3.14 -6.07 -5.45
C ARG A 60 -2.35 -4.93 -4.82
N ILE A 61 -1.04 -4.86 -5.06
CA ILE A 61 -0.19 -3.74 -4.60
C ILE A 61 -0.72 -2.43 -5.19
N LEU A 62 -0.91 -2.38 -6.52
CA LEU A 62 -1.38 -1.17 -7.20
C LEU A 62 -2.75 -0.70 -6.67
N LEU A 63 -3.70 -1.63 -6.47
CA LEU A 63 -5.02 -1.30 -5.94
C LEU A 63 -4.94 -0.69 -4.54
N HIS A 64 -4.11 -1.24 -3.67
CA HIS A 64 -3.91 -0.70 -2.33
C HIS A 64 -3.22 0.67 -2.36
N THR A 65 -2.21 0.85 -3.20
CA THR A 65 -1.58 2.16 -3.42
C THR A 65 -2.60 3.21 -3.82
N LEU A 66 -3.46 2.92 -4.80
CA LEU A 66 -4.51 3.84 -5.26
C LEU A 66 -5.53 4.18 -4.15
N ASN A 67 -5.88 3.20 -3.33
CA ASN A 67 -6.79 3.41 -2.19
C ASN A 67 -6.17 4.31 -1.13
N ILE A 68 -4.90 4.09 -0.79
CA ILE A 68 -4.17 4.94 0.17
C ILE A 68 -4.06 6.37 -0.37
N GLU A 69 -3.65 6.55 -1.62
CA GLU A 69 -3.56 7.87 -2.26
C GLU A 69 -4.90 8.62 -2.27
N ARG A 70 -6.01 7.92 -2.52
CA ARG A 70 -7.34 8.50 -2.43
C ARG A 70 -7.64 8.98 -1.01
N LYS A 71 -7.44 8.13 0.01
CA LYS A 71 -7.67 8.51 1.41
C LYS A 71 -6.82 9.71 1.82
N VAL A 72 -5.53 9.71 1.48
CA VAL A 72 -4.63 10.84 1.77
C VAL A 72 -5.13 12.13 1.11
N ARG A 73 -5.59 12.07 -0.15
CA ARG A 73 -6.19 13.25 -0.82
C ARG A 73 -7.44 13.75 -0.13
N GLU A 74 -8.33 12.86 0.30
CA GLU A 74 -9.54 13.19 1.06
C GLU A 74 -9.18 13.85 2.40
N MET A 75 -8.21 13.30 3.12
CA MET A 75 -7.72 13.85 4.40
C MET A 75 -7.12 15.25 4.22
N LEU A 76 -6.33 15.47 3.17
CA LEU A 76 -5.77 16.79 2.86
C LEU A 76 -6.85 17.80 2.47
N ALA A 77 -7.88 17.37 1.73
CA ALA A 77 -9.02 18.23 1.37
C ALA A 77 -9.88 18.61 2.58
N ASN A 78 -9.96 17.75 3.58
CA ASN A 78 -10.78 17.95 4.78
C ASN A 78 -10.06 18.72 5.91
N GLY A 79 -8.85 19.24 5.68
CA GLY A 79 -8.13 20.08 6.64
C GLY A 79 -6.96 19.40 7.37
N GLY A 80 -6.62 18.15 7.03
CA GLY A 80 -5.52 17.39 7.64
C GLY A 80 -5.98 16.40 8.71
N VAL A 81 -5.02 15.67 9.28
CA VAL A 81 -5.25 14.83 10.46
C VAL A 81 -4.90 15.68 11.66
N ASP A 82 -5.88 15.97 12.51
CA ASP A 82 -5.55 16.33 13.88
C ASP A 82 -5.17 15.01 14.59
N PRO A 83 -3.91 14.83 15.03
CA PRO A 83 -3.50 13.59 15.69
C PRO A 83 -4.26 13.32 17.01
N ASP A 84 -5.07 14.26 17.50
CA ASP A 84 -5.97 14.08 18.65
C ASP A 84 -7.40 13.60 18.28
N ASP A 85 -7.79 13.53 17.00
CA ASP A 85 -9.11 13.05 16.56
C ASP A 85 -9.17 11.51 16.49
N ASN A 86 -8.75 10.85 17.57
CA ASN A 86 -8.89 9.41 17.73
C ASN A 86 -10.22 9.05 18.44
N GLU A 87 -11.33 9.67 18.05
CA GLU A 87 -12.67 9.34 18.56
C GLU A 87 -13.71 9.41 17.43
N ASN A 88 -13.71 8.40 16.57
CA ASN A 88 -14.94 7.97 15.90
C ASN A 88 -15.23 6.53 16.33
N GLU A 89 -15.54 6.36 17.62
CA GLU A 89 -16.43 5.27 18.01
C GLU A 89 -17.81 5.56 17.39
N PRO A 90 -18.45 4.61 16.72
CA PRO A 90 -19.81 4.80 16.25
C PRO A 90 -20.73 4.88 17.47
N GLU A 91 -21.30 6.07 17.71
CA GLU A 91 -22.40 6.29 18.67
C GLU A 91 -23.50 5.24 18.44
N GLU A 92 -23.53 4.24 19.32
CA GLU A 92 -24.57 3.23 19.35
C GLU A 92 -25.87 3.94 19.77
N SER A 93 -26.73 4.21 18.79
CA SER A 93 -28.05 4.79 19.01
C SER A 93 -28.89 3.84 19.89
N SER A 94 -28.82 4.02 21.20
CA SER A 94 -29.72 3.35 22.13
C SER A 94 -31.10 4.01 22.02
N ASN A 95 -32.00 3.29 21.33
CA ASN A 95 -33.41 3.63 21.31
C ASN A 95 -33.96 3.66 22.73
N VAL A 96 -34.47 4.82 23.12
CA VAL A 96 -35.33 4.97 24.30
C VAL A 96 -36.67 4.28 23.99
N ASN A 97 -37.04 3.31 24.82
CA ASN A 97 -38.40 2.79 24.97
C ASN A 97 -38.76 2.76 26.45
#